data_AF-A0A024H5B4-F1
#
_entry.id   AF-A0A024H5B4-F1
#
_cell.length_a   1.000
_cell.length_b   1.000
_cell.length_c   1.000
_cell.angle_alpha   90.00
_cell.angle_beta   90.00
_cell.angle_gamma   90.00
#
_symmetry.space_group_name_H-M   'P 1'
#
loop_
_entity.id
_entity.type
_entity.pdbx_description
1 polymer ?
#
loop_
_entity_poly.entity_id
_entity_poly.type
_entity_poly.pdbx_seq_one_letter_code
_entity_poly.pdbx_strand_id
1 'polypeptide(L)'
;MTQATVTHYEVLGVPTTADTAEIKKAYQRRLRTSHPDTGGSTGLFRLVQEAYEVLSDPDRRAAYDRAPKNKNSGNTAGSTGQRPQQERSEPQPDSSQQKPKPGFADMEQPPAPPPWTGPPVEYRPPLVRPSGEPQTVRRPAPAWTRTWRTVFFVLGSVCTVPPLFSTIWYFSTTQSNPNWLIMGLTCFLIAVLTVGFWFVVAMLPKWWTTRKRPAPPTDLATAYLAEEIVSRTVHGVPGRGLSVGRFGERAEIGAEGERRTARLITGSVLPAIPSARLINGLRWPGSEHADLDHAVIAGNRIALIDSKLWADGTYWWDNKQLFRNGRELKAFGLGAGVEAIRAAYPGYVVDGWVVLHSPSGSLTLPSIERAGMFPLPGRAPVRLVTPLELVKEVHAFLVQGDAPHTVQVPALAALLRSMV
;
A
#
# COMPACT_ATOMS: atom_id res chain seq x y z
N MET A 1 -21.08 0.48 -28.07
CA MET A 1 -20.11 -0.10 -29.03
C MET A 1 -19.47 -1.32 -28.39
N THR A 2 -19.54 -2.49 -29.01
CA THR A 2 -18.95 -3.74 -28.50
C THR A 2 -17.43 -3.60 -28.40
N GLN A 3 -16.86 -3.76 -27.19
CA GLN A 3 -15.42 -3.91 -26.98
C GLN A 3 -14.92 -5.10 -27.82
N ALA A 4 -14.06 -4.83 -28.81
CA ALA A 4 -13.39 -5.87 -29.58
C ALA A 4 -12.27 -6.45 -28.72
N THR A 5 -12.40 -7.71 -28.31
CA THR A 5 -11.35 -8.44 -27.60
C THR A 5 -10.21 -8.74 -28.58
N VAL A 6 -9.04 -8.15 -28.34
CA VAL A 6 -7.85 -8.32 -29.21
C VAL A 6 -7.39 -9.77 -29.19
N THR A 7 -7.26 -10.40 -30.35
CA THR A 7 -6.84 -11.81 -30.47
C THR A 7 -5.32 -11.98 -30.36
N HIS A 8 -4.81 -13.18 -30.02
CA HIS A 8 -3.36 -13.42 -29.95
C HIS A 8 -2.66 -13.21 -31.31
N TYR A 9 -3.37 -13.50 -32.41
CA TYR A 9 -2.92 -13.21 -33.78
C TYR A 9 -2.80 -11.70 -34.04
N GLU A 10 -3.74 -10.89 -33.56
CA GLU A 10 -3.69 -9.42 -33.63
C GLU A 10 -2.58 -8.83 -32.76
N VAL A 11 -2.36 -9.40 -31.56
CA VAL A 11 -1.27 -8.99 -30.66
C VAL A 11 0.10 -9.19 -31.33
N LEU A 12 0.33 -10.32 -31.99
CA LEU A 12 1.56 -10.56 -32.75
C LEU A 12 1.57 -9.85 -34.11
N GLY A 13 0.41 -9.49 -34.66
CA GLY A 13 0.26 -8.85 -35.97
C GLY A 13 0.45 -9.84 -37.13
N VAL A 14 -0.03 -11.07 -36.98
CA VAL A 14 0.07 -12.15 -37.99
C VAL A 14 -1.32 -12.71 -38.31
N PRO A 15 -1.56 -13.20 -39.53
CA PRO A 15 -2.83 -13.86 -39.86
C PRO A 15 -2.98 -15.19 -39.13
N THR A 16 -4.22 -15.69 -39.00
CA THR A 16 -4.51 -17.02 -38.41
C THR A 16 -3.90 -18.17 -39.19
N THR A 17 -3.56 -17.95 -40.47
CA THR A 17 -2.89 -18.91 -41.35
C THR A 17 -1.37 -18.87 -41.28
N ALA A 18 -0.78 -18.01 -40.43
CA ALA A 18 0.67 -17.84 -40.35
C ALA A 18 1.38 -19.13 -39.92
N ASP A 19 2.53 -19.41 -40.53
CA ASP A 19 3.35 -20.55 -40.13
C ASP A 19 4.14 -20.28 -38.84
N THR A 20 4.73 -21.32 -38.25
CA THR A 20 5.46 -21.20 -36.98
C THR A 20 6.71 -20.30 -37.10
N ALA A 21 7.31 -20.22 -38.29
CA ALA A 21 8.48 -19.38 -38.55
C ALA A 21 8.09 -17.89 -38.61
N GLU A 22 6.95 -17.57 -39.23
CA GLU A 22 6.34 -16.25 -39.29
C GLU A 22 5.92 -15.77 -37.90
N ILE A 23 5.29 -16.64 -37.09
CA ILE A 23 4.92 -16.35 -35.70
C ILE A 23 6.17 -16.00 -34.87
N LYS A 24 7.24 -16.79 -34.99
CA LYS A 24 8.51 -16.53 -34.30
C LYS A 24 9.17 -15.23 -34.74
N LYS A 25 9.14 -14.92 -36.04
CA LYS A 25 9.69 -13.67 -36.58
C LYS A 25 8.87 -12.45 -36.16
N ALA A 26 7.55 -12.57 -36.10
CA ALA A 26 6.65 -11.52 -35.62
C ALA A 26 6.83 -11.26 -34.13
N TYR A 27 6.96 -12.32 -33.32
CA TYR A 27 7.28 -12.23 -31.90
C TYR A 27 8.58 -11.46 -31.65
N GLN A 28 9.69 -11.82 -32.32
CA GLN A 28 10.96 -11.12 -32.13
C GLN A 28 10.89 -9.62 -32.47
N ARG A 29 10.11 -9.27 -33.50
CA ARG A 29 9.89 -7.87 -33.89
C ARG A 29 9.07 -7.12 -32.86
N ARG A 30 7.95 -7.71 -32.41
CA ARG A 30 7.05 -7.16 -31.39
C ARG A 30 7.76 -7.01 -30.05
N LEU A 31 8.57 -7.98 -29.66
CA LEU A 31 9.33 -7.97 -28.41
C LEU A 31 10.25 -6.75 -28.34
N ARG A 32 11.00 -6.46 -29.42
CA ARG A 32 11.88 -5.30 -29.54
C ARG A 32 11.14 -3.97 -29.47
N THR A 33 9.94 -3.87 -30.06
CA THR A 33 9.14 -2.64 -30.01
C THR A 33 8.35 -2.48 -28.71
N SER A 34 8.11 -3.57 -27.98
CA SER A 34 7.34 -3.58 -26.73
C SER A 34 8.20 -3.39 -25.48
N HIS A 35 9.53 -3.45 -25.61
CA HIS A 35 10.44 -3.32 -24.48
C HIS A 35 10.38 -1.91 -23.87
N PRO A 36 10.33 -1.78 -22.53
CA PRO A 36 10.20 -0.49 -21.85
C PRO A 36 11.37 0.46 -22.16
N ASP A 37 12.58 -0.08 -22.38
CA ASP A 37 13.76 0.72 -22.72
C ASP A 37 13.68 1.38 -24.12
N THR A 38 12.78 0.92 -24.98
CA THR A 38 12.52 1.49 -26.31
C THR A 38 11.20 2.25 -26.38
N GLY A 39 10.60 2.58 -25.23
CA GLY A 39 9.33 3.33 -25.14
C GLY A 39 8.07 2.46 -25.24
N GLY A 40 8.19 1.14 -25.12
CA GLY A 40 7.05 0.22 -25.03
C GLY A 40 6.46 0.14 -23.62
N SER A 41 5.27 -0.48 -23.47
CA SER A 41 4.63 -0.69 -22.16
C SER A 41 4.81 -2.12 -21.67
N THR A 42 5.06 -2.30 -20.37
CA THR A 42 5.18 -3.62 -19.72
C THR A 42 3.94 -4.50 -19.95
N GLY A 43 2.76 -3.88 -20.10
CA GLY A 43 1.53 -4.57 -20.45
C GLY A 43 1.55 -5.15 -21.87
N LEU A 44 2.00 -4.36 -22.85
CA LEU A 44 2.12 -4.81 -24.24
C LEU A 44 3.22 -5.87 -24.39
N PHE A 45 4.32 -5.76 -23.63
CA PHE A 45 5.36 -6.78 -23.56
C PHE A 45 4.83 -8.13 -23.08
N ARG A 46 4.04 -8.14 -22.00
CA ARG A 46 3.42 -9.36 -21.47
C ARG A 46 2.40 -9.97 -22.43
N LEU A 47 1.56 -9.15 -23.06
CA LEU A 47 0.60 -9.64 -24.06
C LEU A 47 1.32 -10.29 -25.26
N VAL A 48 2.44 -9.72 -25.71
CA VAL A 48 3.27 -10.29 -26.79
C VAL A 48 3.89 -11.64 -26.37
N GLN A 49 4.32 -11.79 -25.11
CA GLN A 49 4.82 -13.05 -24.59
C GLN A 49 3.72 -14.12 -24.50
N GLU A 50 2.56 -13.77 -23.93
CA GLU A 50 1.41 -14.68 -23.80
C GLU A 50 0.91 -15.15 -25.17
N ALA A 51 0.78 -14.24 -26.13
CA ALA A 51 0.37 -14.58 -27.48
C ALA A 51 1.36 -15.54 -28.17
N TYR A 52 2.67 -15.36 -27.97
CA TYR A 52 3.67 -16.28 -28.51
C TYR A 52 3.65 -17.64 -27.81
N GLU A 53 3.44 -17.67 -26.49
CA GLU A 53 3.39 -18.92 -25.72
C GLU A 53 2.24 -19.84 -26.17
N VAL A 54 1.08 -19.25 -26.51
CA VAL A 54 -0.06 -19.99 -27.03
C VAL A 54 0.10 -20.37 -28.50
N LEU A 55 0.63 -19.48 -29.34
CA LEU A 55 0.69 -19.67 -30.80
C LEU A 55 1.94 -20.43 -31.30
N SER A 56 3.00 -20.51 -30.50
CA SER A 56 4.24 -21.21 -30.88
C SER A 56 4.16 -22.73 -30.75
N ASP A 57 3.26 -23.23 -29.90
CA ASP A 57 3.02 -24.66 -29.69
C ASP A 57 1.82 -25.12 -30.54
N PRO A 58 1.98 -26.13 -31.42
CA PRO A 58 0.91 -26.58 -32.31
C PRO A 58 -0.34 -27.08 -31.59
N ASP A 59 -0.20 -27.75 -30.45
CA ASP A 59 -1.32 -28.32 -29.70
C ASP A 59 -2.08 -27.22 -28.96
N ARG A 60 -1.36 -26.27 -28.35
CA ARG A 60 -1.97 -25.09 -27.70
C ARG A 60 -2.62 -24.15 -28.71
N ARG A 61 -2.01 -23.96 -29.87
CA ARG A 61 -2.60 -23.19 -30.98
C ARG A 61 -3.88 -23.84 -31.48
N ALA A 62 -3.86 -25.15 -31.71
CA ALA A 62 -5.04 -25.88 -32.15
C ALA A 62 -6.17 -25.86 -31.10
N ALA A 63 -5.84 -25.87 -29.80
CA ALA A 63 -6.80 -25.71 -28.71
C ALA A 63 -7.37 -24.28 -28.66
N TYR A 64 -6.54 -23.27 -28.86
CA TYR A 64 -6.94 -21.86 -28.95
C TYR A 64 -7.86 -21.61 -30.16
N ASP A 65 -7.55 -22.21 -31.31
CA ASP A 65 -8.34 -22.07 -32.54
C ASP A 65 -9.69 -22.81 -32.47
N ARG A 66 -9.76 -23.90 -31.68
CA ARG A 66 -10.99 -24.65 -31.42
C ARG A 66 -11.89 -24.02 -30.35
N ALA A 67 -11.36 -23.11 -29.54
CA ALA A 67 -12.13 -22.47 -28.49
C ALA A 67 -13.22 -21.56 -29.09
N PRO A 68 -14.52 -21.74 -28.75
CA PRO A 68 -15.56 -20.87 -29.24
C PRO A 68 -15.33 -19.44 -28.72
N LYS A 69 -15.17 -18.48 -29.62
CA LYS A 69 -15.07 -17.05 -29.28
C LYS A 69 -16.45 -16.51 -28.89
N ASN A 70 -17.02 -17.02 -27.81
CA ASN A 70 -18.31 -16.56 -27.32
C ASN A 70 -18.14 -15.31 -26.45
N LYS A 71 -18.81 -14.24 -26.87
CA LYS A 71 -19.03 -13.03 -26.07
C LYS A 71 -19.96 -13.38 -24.90
N ASN A 72 -19.56 -12.90 -23.73
CA ASN A 72 -20.22 -12.95 -22.41
C ASN A 72 -20.10 -14.26 -21.61
N SER A 73 -19.61 -14.07 -20.38
CA SER A 73 -19.13 -15.04 -19.39
C SER A 73 -20.16 -16.06 -18.90
N GLY A 74 -19.67 -17.23 -18.45
CA GLY A 74 -20.37 -18.06 -17.46
C GLY A 74 -20.16 -19.57 -17.61
N ASN A 75 -19.28 -20.12 -16.77
CA ASN A 75 -19.28 -21.45 -16.15
C ASN A 75 -19.96 -22.68 -16.83
N THR A 76 -19.17 -23.77 -16.84
CA THR A 76 -19.48 -25.20 -16.53
C THR A 76 -19.47 -26.22 -17.69
N ALA A 77 -18.85 -27.36 -17.35
CA ALA A 77 -18.91 -28.73 -17.93
C ALA A 77 -17.98 -29.02 -19.12
N GLY A 78 -17.17 -30.09 -19.12
CA GLY A 78 -16.96 -31.16 -18.14
C GLY A 78 -16.10 -32.29 -18.74
N SER A 79 -15.50 -33.12 -17.86
CA SER A 79 -15.43 -34.61 -17.93
C SER A 79 -14.69 -35.30 -19.09
N THR A 80 -14.00 -36.45 -18.99
CA THR A 80 -13.36 -37.25 -17.93
C THR A 80 -12.35 -38.22 -18.58
N GLY A 81 -11.47 -38.85 -17.80
CA GLY A 81 -10.70 -40.03 -18.21
C GLY A 81 -10.19 -40.81 -17.00
N GLN A 82 -10.75 -42.01 -16.78
CA GLN A 82 -10.59 -42.92 -15.63
C GLN A 82 -9.27 -43.73 -15.64
N ARG A 83 -8.75 -44.11 -14.44
CA ARG A 83 -8.44 -45.53 -14.02
C ARG A 83 -7.88 -45.61 -12.57
N PRO A 84 -7.85 -46.80 -11.90
CA PRO A 84 -8.57 -47.03 -10.65
C PRO A 84 -7.69 -47.26 -9.41
N GLN A 85 -8.30 -47.06 -8.23
CA GLN A 85 -7.74 -47.34 -6.91
C GLN A 85 -8.02 -48.78 -6.46
N GLN A 86 -7.04 -49.38 -5.81
CA GLN A 86 -7.09 -50.70 -5.20
C GLN A 86 -7.41 -50.55 -3.71
N GLU A 87 -8.37 -51.36 -3.29
CA GLU A 87 -9.13 -51.36 -2.04
C GLU A 87 -8.32 -51.91 -0.85
N ARG A 88 -8.36 -51.25 0.31
CA ARG A 88 -8.02 -51.88 1.60
C ARG A 88 -8.98 -51.39 2.68
N SER A 89 -9.74 -52.35 3.20
CA SER A 89 -10.86 -52.26 4.12
C SER A 89 -10.38 -52.08 5.57
N GLU A 90 -11.06 -51.24 6.35
CA GLU A 90 -11.22 -51.40 7.80
C GLU A 90 -12.55 -50.74 8.26
N PRO A 91 -13.21 -51.26 9.32
CA PRO A 91 -14.66 -51.17 9.49
C PRO A 91 -15.14 -50.00 10.38
N GLN A 92 -16.31 -49.45 10.05
CA GLN A 92 -17.00 -48.40 10.82
C GLN A 92 -18.23 -49.00 11.55
N PRO A 93 -18.54 -48.58 12.81
CA PRO A 93 -19.67 -49.12 13.55
C PRO A 93 -21.00 -48.44 13.22
N ASP A 94 -22.03 -49.30 13.30
CA ASP A 94 -23.49 -49.17 13.33
C ASP A 94 -24.16 -47.79 13.14
N SER A 95 -24.99 -47.73 12.11
CA SER A 95 -25.89 -46.62 11.77
C SER A 95 -27.33 -46.98 12.14
N SER A 96 -27.87 -46.35 13.17
CA SER A 96 -29.31 -46.14 13.26
C SER A 96 -29.63 -44.81 13.91
N GLN A 97 -30.50 -44.05 13.22
CA GLN A 97 -31.06 -42.73 13.58
C GLN A 97 -30.25 -41.49 13.16
N GLN A 98 -30.37 -41.10 11.89
CA GLN A 98 -30.34 -39.68 11.55
C GLN A 98 -31.29 -39.38 10.38
N LYS A 99 -32.30 -38.54 10.66
CA LYS A 99 -33.22 -37.97 9.66
C LYS A 99 -32.42 -37.19 8.58
N PRO A 100 -32.88 -37.15 7.33
CA PRO A 100 -32.23 -36.36 6.28
C PRO A 100 -32.34 -34.85 6.59
N LYS A 101 -31.22 -34.14 6.47
CA LYS A 101 -31.17 -32.66 6.48
C LYS A 101 -31.72 -32.13 5.14
N PRO A 102 -32.53 -31.05 5.13
CA PRO A 102 -33.02 -30.45 3.90
C PRO A 102 -31.87 -29.85 3.08
N GLY A 103 -31.96 -29.98 1.76
CA GLY A 103 -30.96 -29.54 0.80
C GLY A 103 -30.93 -28.03 0.60
N PHE A 104 -29.82 -27.55 0.04
CA PHE A 104 -29.44 -26.14 -0.20
C PHE A 104 -30.40 -25.29 -1.06
N ALA A 105 -31.59 -25.80 -1.43
CA ALA A 105 -32.54 -25.11 -2.29
C ALA A 105 -33.60 -24.28 -1.54
N ASP A 106 -33.72 -24.44 -0.21
CA ASP A 106 -34.84 -23.88 0.57
C ASP A 106 -34.47 -22.65 1.43
N MET A 107 -33.29 -22.03 1.23
CA MET A 107 -32.99 -20.73 1.86
C MET A 107 -33.43 -19.60 0.93
N GLU A 108 -34.59 -19.00 1.20
CA GLU A 108 -34.97 -17.71 0.63
C GLU A 108 -33.85 -16.69 0.86
N GLN A 109 -33.37 -16.08 -0.23
CA GLN A 109 -32.44 -14.96 -0.17
C GLN A 109 -33.09 -13.80 0.61
N PRO A 110 -32.37 -13.16 1.56
CA PRO A 110 -32.88 -11.95 2.18
C PRO A 110 -33.08 -10.86 1.12
N PRO A 111 -34.14 -10.03 1.23
CA PRO A 111 -34.45 -9.03 0.23
C PRO A 111 -33.31 -8.01 0.09
N ALA A 112 -33.03 -7.61 -1.15
CA ALA A 112 -32.05 -6.57 -1.44
C ALA A 112 -32.41 -5.27 -0.68
N PRO A 113 -31.42 -4.52 -0.15
CA PRO A 113 -31.67 -3.26 0.51
C PRO A 113 -32.30 -2.26 -0.47
N PRO A 114 -33.15 -1.34 0.02
CA PRO A 114 -33.80 -0.35 -0.84
C PRO A 114 -32.76 0.54 -1.55
N PRO A 115 -33.05 1.00 -2.77
CA PRO A 115 -32.19 1.96 -3.47
C PRO A 115 -32.06 3.25 -2.67
N TRP A 116 -30.86 3.83 -2.68
CA TRP A 116 -30.51 5.04 -1.94
C TRP A 116 -31.38 6.22 -2.39
N THR A 117 -32.08 6.89 -1.47
CA THR A 117 -33.02 7.99 -1.74
C THR A 117 -32.47 9.38 -1.39
N GLY A 118 -31.18 9.47 -1.04
CA GLY A 118 -30.56 10.77 -0.77
C GLY A 118 -30.30 11.58 -2.06
N PRO A 119 -29.99 12.87 -1.93
CA PRO A 119 -29.75 13.75 -3.07
C PRO A 119 -28.55 13.26 -3.90
N PRO A 120 -28.51 13.55 -5.22
CA PRO A 120 -27.37 13.21 -6.07
C PRO A 120 -26.07 13.72 -5.44
N VAL A 121 -24.99 12.95 -5.56
CA VAL A 121 -23.65 13.41 -5.20
C VAL A 121 -23.32 14.60 -6.09
N GLU A 122 -23.51 15.81 -5.56
CA GLU A 122 -23.21 17.05 -6.27
C GLU A 122 -21.70 17.21 -6.34
N TYR A 123 -21.13 16.92 -7.51
CA TYR A 123 -19.77 17.30 -7.82
C TYR A 123 -19.69 18.83 -7.85
N ARG A 124 -19.09 19.42 -6.81
CA ARG A 124 -18.74 20.84 -6.81
C ARG A 124 -17.30 20.99 -7.30
N PRO A 125 -17.05 21.35 -8.57
CA PRO A 125 -15.71 21.69 -9.00
C PRO A 125 -15.19 22.87 -8.16
N PRO A 126 -13.87 22.98 -7.91
CA PRO A 126 -13.33 24.18 -7.30
C PRO A 126 -13.71 25.37 -8.18
N LEU A 127 -14.33 26.39 -7.59
CA LEU A 127 -14.63 27.66 -8.25
C LEU A 127 -13.31 28.23 -8.79
N VAL A 128 -13.04 28.00 -10.07
CA VAL A 128 -12.04 28.77 -10.81
C VAL A 128 -12.65 30.16 -10.94
N ARG A 129 -12.26 31.06 -10.03
CA ARG A 129 -12.53 32.49 -10.26
C ARG A 129 -11.85 32.85 -11.58
N PRO A 130 -12.55 33.50 -12.53
CA PRO A 130 -11.87 34.09 -13.67
C PRO A 130 -10.84 35.07 -13.11
N SER A 131 -9.58 34.86 -13.50
CA SER A 131 -8.45 35.70 -13.17
C SER A 131 -8.73 37.12 -13.64
N GLY A 132 -9.22 37.97 -12.74
CA GLY A 132 -9.00 39.40 -12.84
C GLY A 132 -7.49 39.68 -12.80
N GLU A 133 -7.09 40.73 -13.53
CA GLU A 133 -5.75 41.26 -13.75
C GLU A 133 -4.71 40.98 -12.64
N PRO A 134 -3.42 40.89 -13.01
CA PRO A 134 -2.34 40.63 -12.07
C PRO A 134 -2.24 41.77 -11.06
N GLN A 135 -2.93 41.62 -9.92
CA GLN A 135 -2.64 42.45 -8.76
C GLN A 135 -1.22 42.10 -8.33
N THR A 136 -0.31 43.05 -8.51
CA THR A 136 1.00 43.05 -7.89
C THR A 136 0.81 43.04 -6.38
N VAL A 137 0.69 41.85 -5.80
CA VAL A 137 0.73 41.67 -4.35
C VAL A 137 2.12 42.12 -3.91
N ARG A 138 2.22 43.35 -3.39
CA ARG A 138 3.37 43.78 -2.59
C ARG A 138 3.46 42.81 -1.43
N ARG A 139 4.36 41.83 -1.54
CA ARG A 139 4.72 40.95 -0.42
C ARG A 139 5.18 41.84 0.74
N PRO A 140 4.66 41.69 1.97
CA PRO A 140 5.38 42.21 3.11
C PRO A 140 6.75 41.52 3.13
N ALA A 141 7.81 42.31 3.29
CA ALA A 141 9.17 41.78 3.35
C ALA A 141 9.24 40.65 4.40
N PRO A 142 9.96 39.55 4.12
CA PRO A 142 9.97 38.39 5.00
C PRO A 142 10.54 38.78 6.38
N ALA A 143 9.89 38.32 7.45
CA ALA A 143 10.11 38.73 8.84
C ALA A 143 11.53 38.49 9.42
N TRP A 144 12.43 37.87 8.64
CA TRP A 144 13.84 37.71 9.02
C TRP A 144 14.68 39.00 8.87
N THR A 145 14.21 40.01 8.14
CA THR A 145 14.96 41.27 7.98
C THR A 145 14.98 42.13 9.25
N ARG A 146 14.09 41.85 10.22
CA ARG A 146 14.06 42.55 11.52
C ARG A 146 15.00 41.93 12.55
N THR A 147 15.28 40.62 12.46
CA THR A 147 16.15 39.90 13.40
C THR A 147 17.63 40.15 13.14
N TRP A 148 18.04 40.34 11.88
CA TRP A 148 19.43 40.67 11.55
C TRP A 148 19.79 42.13 11.85
N ARG A 149 18.83 43.06 11.81
CA ARG A 149 19.08 44.47 12.19
C ARG A 149 19.42 44.62 13.67
N THR A 150 18.80 43.82 14.55
CA THR A 150 19.10 43.81 15.98
C THR A 150 20.43 43.10 16.28
N VAL A 151 20.73 42.01 15.56
CA VAL A 151 22.01 41.29 15.70
C VAL A 151 23.19 42.15 15.22
N PHE A 152 23.07 42.86 14.09
CA PHE A 152 24.11 43.80 13.64
C PHE A 152 24.22 45.06 14.50
N PHE A 153 23.14 45.53 15.14
CA PHE A 153 23.23 46.62 16.12
C PHE A 153 23.96 46.18 17.40
N VAL A 154 23.70 44.97 17.90
CA VAL A 154 24.37 44.46 19.11
C VAL A 154 25.84 44.11 18.82
N LEU A 155 26.17 43.50 17.68
CA LEU A 155 27.56 43.25 17.28
C LEU A 155 28.31 44.54 16.90
N GLY A 156 27.65 45.52 16.28
CA GLY A 156 28.22 46.83 15.97
C GLY A 156 28.52 47.66 17.22
N SER A 157 27.66 47.60 18.24
CA SER A 157 27.87 48.27 19.53
C SER A 157 28.99 47.65 20.38
N VAL A 158 29.26 46.34 20.25
CA VAL A 158 30.41 45.70 20.91
C VAL A 158 31.74 46.11 20.25
N CYS A 159 31.72 46.51 18.98
CA CYS A 159 32.91 46.95 18.24
C CYS A 159 33.15 48.48 18.28
N THR A 160 32.28 49.28 18.93
CA THR A 160 32.45 50.74 19.06
C THR A 160 33.01 51.20 20.42
N VAL A 161 33.74 50.33 21.12
CA VAL A 161 34.49 50.70 22.33
C VAL A 161 36.00 50.73 22.04
N PRO A 162 36.60 51.88 21.70
CA PRO A 162 38.03 52.10 21.90
C PRO A 162 38.29 52.74 23.28
N PRO A 163 39.34 52.39 24.05
CA PRO A 163 40.19 51.20 24.03
C PRO A 163 40.39 50.62 25.45
N LEU A 164 39.63 49.59 25.86
CA LEU A 164 39.94 48.87 27.12
C LEU A 164 41.15 47.93 26.99
N PHE A 165 41.56 47.59 25.76
CA PHE A 165 42.76 46.80 25.52
C PHE A 165 44.05 47.55 25.86
N SER A 166 44.07 48.89 25.76
CA SER A 166 45.27 49.67 26.07
C SER A 166 45.46 49.85 27.58
N THR A 167 44.38 49.93 28.37
CA THR A 167 44.46 50.02 29.83
C THR A 167 44.77 48.67 30.48
N ILE A 168 44.25 47.55 29.95
CA ILE A 168 44.57 46.21 30.45
C ILE A 168 46.03 45.82 30.11
N TRP A 169 46.53 46.18 28.93
CA TRP A 169 47.95 45.97 28.58
C TRP A 169 48.89 46.84 29.43
N TYR A 170 48.54 48.11 29.68
CA TYR A 170 49.35 49.02 30.49
C TYR A 170 49.39 48.64 31.98
N PHE A 171 48.29 48.11 32.53
CA PHE A 171 48.23 47.61 33.92
C PHE A 171 48.82 46.20 34.09
N SER A 172 48.77 45.35 33.05
CA SER A 172 49.37 44.01 33.05
C SER A 172 50.90 44.03 33.15
N THR A 173 51.55 45.12 32.72
CA THR A 173 53.00 45.29 32.85
C THR A 173 53.44 45.84 34.20
N THR A 174 52.52 46.22 35.10
CA THR A 174 52.85 46.91 36.36
C THR A 174 52.44 46.20 37.65
N GLN A 175 51.66 45.11 37.63
CA GLN A 175 51.42 44.30 38.85
C GLN A 175 51.39 42.78 38.58
N SER A 176 52.25 42.06 39.31
CA SER A 176 52.37 40.60 39.36
C SER A 176 51.26 39.98 40.21
N ASN A 177 49.99 40.07 39.77
CA ASN A 177 48.85 39.47 40.47
C ASN A 177 48.22 38.33 39.65
N PRO A 178 48.30 37.05 40.11
CA PRO A 178 47.89 35.87 39.32
C PRO A 178 46.40 35.80 38.98
N ASN A 179 45.55 36.58 39.67
CA ASN A 179 44.11 36.64 39.42
C ASN A 179 43.76 37.20 38.03
N TRP A 180 44.63 38.00 37.41
CA TRP A 180 44.41 38.55 36.06
C TRP A 180 44.52 37.49 34.96
N LEU A 181 45.39 36.49 35.12
CA LEU A 181 45.49 35.36 34.20
C LEU A 181 44.21 34.52 34.22
N ILE A 182 43.66 34.28 35.40
CA ILE A 182 42.41 33.53 35.58
C ILE A 182 41.25 34.29 34.92
N MET A 183 41.18 35.61 35.13
CA MET A 183 40.16 36.47 34.51
C MET A 183 40.28 36.49 32.98
N GLY A 184 41.51 36.53 32.45
CA GLY A 184 41.75 36.45 31.01
C GLY A 184 41.30 35.11 30.41
N LEU A 185 41.61 34.01 31.09
CA LEU A 185 41.25 32.66 30.63
C LEU A 185 39.74 32.42 30.67
N THR A 186 39.05 32.89 31.70
CA THR A 186 37.58 32.75 31.81
C THR A 186 36.87 33.58 30.76
N CYS A 187 37.29 34.82 30.51
CA CYS A 187 36.76 35.65 29.42
C CYS A 187 36.97 35.00 28.04
N PHE A 188 38.14 34.39 27.81
CA PHE A 188 38.43 33.67 26.57
C PHE A 188 37.55 32.43 26.38
N LEU A 189 37.36 31.63 27.44
CA LEU A 189 36.49 30.44 27.41
C LEU A 189 35.02 30.80 27.13
N ILE A 190 34.51 31.87 27.75
CA ILE A 190 33.15 32.37 27.50
C ILE A 190 33.00 32.82 26.04
N ALA A 191 34.01 33.49 25.48
CA ALA A 191 33.99 33.90 24.07
C ALA A 191 33.97 32.69 23.12
N VAL A 192 34.78 31.66 23.37
CA VAL A 192 34.82 30.44 22.55
C VAL A 192 33.48 29.68 22.63
N LEU A 193 32.91 29.53 23.82
CA LEU A 193 31.65 28.81 24.01
C LEU A 193 30.46 29.55 23.39
N THR A 194 30.41 30.88 23.49
CA THR A 194 29.33 31.67 22.88
C THR A 194 29.40 31.65 21.35
N VAL A 195 30.59 31.76 20.76
CA VAL A 195 30.77 31.62 19.30
C VAL A 195 30.42 30.22 18.83
N GLY A 196 30.87 29.18 19.54
CA GLY A 196 30.55 27.79 19.22
C GLY A 196 29.05 27.48 19.30
N PHE A 197 28.37 27.96 20.34
CA PHE A 197 26.92 27.81 20.50
C PHE A 197 26.15 28.45 19.34
N TRP A 198 26.51 29.68 18.97
CA TRP A 198 25.86 30.37 17.85
C TRP A 198 26.19 29.75 16.48
N PHE A 199 27.37 29.16 16.31
CA PHE A 199 27.73 28.42 15.10
C PHE A 199 26.86 27.15 14.93
N VAL A 200 26.63 26.40 16.02
CA VAL A 200 25.73 25.24 16.03
C VAL A 200 24.28 25.66 15.75
N VAL A 201 23.81 26.73 16.41
CA VAL A 201 22.45 27.26 16.18
C VAL A 201 22.26 27.76 14.75
N ALA A 202 23.28 28.34 14.13
CA ALA A 202 23.25 28.77 12.73
C ALA A 202 23.31 27.60 11.72
N MET A 203 23.78 26.42 12.13
CA MET A 203 23.85 25.20 11.31
C MET A 203 22.57 24.35 11.37
N LEU A 204 21.80 24.42 12.45
CA LEU A 204 20.53 23.71 12.62
C LEU A 204 19.47 23.95 11.50
N PRO A 205 19.34 25.15 10.89
CA PRO A 205 18.34 25.41 9.84
C PRO A 205 18.64 24.70 8.50
N LYS A 206 19.90 24.38 8.20
CA LYS A 206 20.27 23.75 6.91
C LYS A 206 19.90 22.26 6.85
N TRP A 207 19.89 21.58 8.00
CA TRP A 207 19.48 20.18 8.09
C TRP A 207 17.95 20.02 8.03
N TRP A 208 17.20 21.06 8.44
CA TRP A 208 15.74 21.03 8.46
C TRP A 208 15.07 21.51 7.16
N THR A 209 15.78 22.28 6.32
CA THR A 209 15.19 22.92 5.11
C THR A 209 15.46 22.19 3.78
N THR A 210 16.10 21.03 3.79
CA THR A 210 16.38 20.22 2.58
C THR A 210 15.40 19.07 2.33
N ARG A 211 14.24 19.01 3.01
CA ARG A 211 13.07 18.30 2.48
C ARG A 211 12.25 19.24 1.61
N LYS A 212 12.72 19.50 0.37
CA LYS A 212 11.85 20.07 -0.66
C LYS A 212 10.68 19.10 -0.86
N ARG A 213 9.48 19.45 -0.40
CA ARG A 213 8.24 18.78 -0.83
C ARG A 213 8.13 19.02 -2.35
N PRO A 214 8.05 17.98 -3.19
CA PRO A 214 7.69 18.22 -4.58
C PRO A 214 6.30 18.86 -4.60
N ALA A 215 6.14 19.97 -5.34
CA ALA A 215 4.82 20.50 -5.63
C ALA A 215 4.00 19.41 -6.35
N PRO A 216 2.69 19.27 -6.08
CA PRO A 216 1.86 18.31 -6.79
C PRO A 216 1.88 18.64 -8.30
N PRO A 217 2.03 17.65 -9.19
CA PRO A 217 2.09 17.89 -10.63
C PRO A 217 0.74 18.41 -11.14
N THR A 218 0.77 19.56 -11.79
CA THR A 218 -0.39 20.26 -12.38
C THR A 218 -0.66 19.83 -13.83
N ASP A 219 -0.54 18.52 -14.13
CA ASP A 219 -0.79 18.00 -15.48
C ASP A 219 -2.22 17.45 -15.58
N LEU A 220 -2.98 17.90 -16.58
CA LEU A 220 -4.33 17.45 -16.91
C LEU A 220 -4.38 15.93 -17.17
N ALA A 221 -3.28 15.32 -17.63
CA ALA A 221 -3.18 13.86 -17.74
C ALA A 221 -3.23 13.16 -16.37
N THR A 222 -2.65 13.79 -15.33
CA THR A 222 -2.76 13.32 -13.94
C THR A 222 -4.17 13.53 -13.40
N ALA A 223 -4.88 14.58 -13.84
CA ALA A 223 -6.26 14.84 -13.44
C ALA A 223 -7.27 13.85 -14.07
N TYR A 224 -7.11 13.49 -15.36
CA TYR A 224 -7.94 12.48 -16.02
C TYR A 224 -7.68 11.07 -15.51
N LEU A 225 -6.40 10.71 -15.30
CA LEU A 225 -6.05 9.47 -14.60
C LEU A 225 -6.60 9.49 -13.17
N ALA A 226 -6.60 10.63 -12.48
CA ALA A 226 -7.19 10.76 -11.16
C ALA A 226 -8.70 10.52 -11.17
N GLU A 227 -9.47 10.95 -12.17
CA GLU A 227 -10.92 10.71 -12.19
C GLU A 227 -11.25 9.21 -12.37
N GLU A 228 -10.62 8.54 -13.34
CA GLU A 228 -10.83 7.11 -13.54
C GLU A 228 -10.32 6.28 -12.34
N ILE A 229 -9.18 6.64 -11.77
CA ILE A 229 -8.63 6.01 -10.57
C ILE A 229 -9.56 6.28 -9.37
N VAL A 230 -10.00 7.51 -9.16
CA VAL A 230 -10.85 7.86 -8.01
C VAL A 230 -12.23 7.22 -8.13
N SER A 231 -12.78 7.04 -9.32
CA SER A 231 -14.08 6.40 -9.52
C SER A 231 -14.10 4.91 -9.17
N ARG A 232 -12.95 4.23 -9.27
CA ARG A 232 -12.84 2.80 -8.95
C ARG A 232 -12.71 2.64 -7.45
N THR A 233 -13.50 1.73 -6.87
CA THR A 233 -13.44 1.40 -5.45
C THR A 233 -12.43 0.29 -5.13
N VAL A 234 -12.10 -0.53 -6.13
CA VAL A 234 -11.19 -1.67 -6.03
C VAL A 234 -10.07 -1.54 -7.06
N HIS A 235 -8.84 -1.75 -6.62
CA HIS A 235 -7.61 -1.66 -7.41
C HIS A 235 -6.79 -2.94 -7.29
N GLY A 236 -6.09 -3.31 -8.36
CA GLY A 236 -5.29 -4.54 -8.40
C GLY A 236 -6.11 -5.83 -8.52
N VAL A 237 -5.41 -6.96 -8.46
CA VAL A 237 -6.02 -8.30 -8.55
C VAL A 237 -5.52 -9.12 -7.35
N PRO A 238 -6.41 -9.62 -6.48
CA PRO A 238 -6.02 -10.47 -5.35
C PRO A 238 -5.44 -11.81 -5.84
N GLY A 239 -4.42 -12.33 -5.17
CA GLY A 239 -3.82 -13.63 -5.43
C GLY A 239 -2.84 -13.69 -6.60
N ARG A 240 -2.57 -12.57 -7.28
CA ARG A 240 -1.78 -12.53 -8.54
C ARG A 240 -0.28 -12.80 -8.33
N GLY A 241 0.26 -12.51 -7.13
CA GLY A 241 1.70 -12.63 -6.82
C GLY A 241 2.16 -14.06 -6.53
N LEU A 242 1.26 -14.93 -6.08
CA LEU A 242 1.61 -16.28 -5.61
C LEU A 242 1.64 -17.34 -6.71
N SER A 243 0.98 -17.11 -7.84
CA SER A 243 0.70 -18.13 -8.86
C SER A 243 1.87 -18.49 -9.81
N VAL A 244 3.04 -17.84 -9.68
CA VAL A 244 4.14 -17.91 -10.68
C VAL A 244 5.35 -18.73 -10.19
N GLY A 245 5.21 -19.57 -9.16
CA GLY A 245 6.32 -20.32 -8.55
C GLY A 245 6.12 -21.85 -8.49
N ARG A 246 7.23 -22.58 -8.30
CA ARG A 246 7.42 -24.05 -8.18
C ARG A 246 6.65 -24.74 -7.02
N PHE A 247 5.54 -24.16 -6.54
CA PHE A 247 4.78 -24.56 -5.36
C PHE A 247 3.24 -24.41 -5.57
N GLY A 248 2.75 -24.81 -6.75
CA GLY A 248 1.39 -24.49 -7.25
C GLY A 248 0.23 -24.67 -6.26
N GLU A 249 0.19 -25.76 -5.48
CA GLU A 249 -0.91 -26.01 -4.54
C GLU A 249 -0.91 -25.05 -3.33
N ARG A 250 0.26 -24.76 -2.75
CA ARG A 250 0.39 -23.81 -1.64
C ARG A 250 0.16 -22.37 -2.10
N ALA A 251 0.54 -22.07 -3.34
CA ALA A 251 0.28 -20.80 -3.99
C ALA A 251 -1.22 -20.55 -4.18
N GLU A 252 -1.98 -21.56 -4.64
CA GLU A 252 -3.42 -21.44 -4.86
C GLU A 252 -4.21 -21.30 -3.54
N ILE A 253 -3.78 -22.01 -2.48
CA ILE A 253 -4.36 -21.84 -1.13
C ILE A 253 -4.19 -20.41 -0.63
N GLY A 254 -3.00 -19.81 -0.82
CA GLY A 254 -2.74 -18.42 -0.46
C GLY A 254 -3.59 -17.45 -1.29
N ALA A 255 -3.62 -17.64 -2.62
CA ALA A 255 -4.42 -16.83 -3.52
C ALA A 255 -5.92 -16.90 -3.20
N GLU A 256 -6.44 -18.06 -2.78
CA GLU A 256 -7.83 -18.18 -2.35
C GLU A 256 -8.12 -17.40 -1.07
N GLY A 257 -7.18 -17.38 -0.11
CA GLY A 257 -7.26 -16.51 1.07
C GLY A 257 -7.39 -15.03 0.70
N GLU A 258 -6.54 -14.55 -0.20
CA GLU A 258 -6.60 -13.17 -0.72
C GLU A 258 -7.92 -12.87 -1.44
N ARG A 259 -8.39 -13.78 -2.30
CA ARG A 259 -9.68 -13.64 -3.00
C ARG A 259 -10.86 -13.60 -2.04
N ARG A 260 -10.82 -14.36 -0.94
CA ARG A 260 -11.85 -14.32 0.10
C ARG A 260 -11.85 -12.98 0.82
N THR A 261 -10.70 -12.49 1.26
CA THR A 261 -10.59 -11.16 1.90
C THR A 261 -11.09 -10.05 1.00
N ALA A 262 -10.66 -10.01 -0.27
CA ALA A 262 -11.09 -8.99 -1.22
C ALA A 262 -12.61 -9.00 -1.44
N ARG A 263 -13.24 -10.18 -1.59
CA ARG A 263 -14.70 -10.32 -1.69
C ARG A 263 -15.40 -9.79 -0.43
N LEU A 264 -14.85 -10.09 0.74
CA LEU A 264 -15.41 -9.73 2.03
C LEU A 264 -15.38 -8.21 2.27
N ILE A 265 -14.25 -7.56 1.99
CA ILE A 265 -14.14 -6.09 2.06
C ILE A 265 -15.05 -5.43 1.03
N THR A 266 -15.07 -5.93 -0.20
CA THR A 266 -15.89 -5.37 -1.30
C THR A 266 -17.39 -5.50 -1.02
N GLY A 267 -17.83 -6.62 -0.43
CA GLY A 267 -19.24 -6.86 -0.14
C GLY A 267 -19.75 -6.23 1.14
N SER A 268 -18.88 -5.98 2.13
CA SER A 268 -19.32 -5.57 3.47
C SER A 268 -18.80 -4.21 3.92
N VAL A 269 -17.57 -3.82 3.56
CA VAL A 269 -16.95 -2.57 4.05
C VAL A 269 -17.14 -1.43 3.04
N LEU A 270 -16.85 -1.66 1.76
CA LEU A 270 -16.94 -0.61 0.74
C LEU A 270 -18.36 -0.04 0.55
N PRO A 271 -19.45 -0.83 0.63
CA PRO A 271 -20.80 -0.28 0.53
C PRO A 271 -21.16 0.63 1.72
N ALA A 272 -20.61 0.35 2.90
CA ALA A 272 -20.83 1.17 4.10
C ALA A 272 -19.99 2.45 4.10
N ILE A 273 -18.84 2.44 3.40
CA ILE A 273 -17.91 3.58 3.29
C ILE A 273 -17.58 3.80 1.81
N PRO A 274 -18.43 4.50 1.03
CA PRO A 274 -18.26 4.63 -0.43
C PRO A 274 -16.96 5.32 -0.89
N SER A 275 -16.36 6.12 -0.03
CA SER A 275 -15.05 6.78 -0.19
C SER A 275 -13.87 5.84 0.07
N ALA A 276 -14.09 4.67 0.68
CA ALA A 276 -13.03 3.72 0.92
C ALA A 276 -12.51 3.14 -0.41
N ARG A 277 -11.20 2.90 -0.49
CA ARG A 277 -10.55 2.29 -1.65
C ARG A 277 -9.79 1.05 -1.21
N LEU A 278 -10.10 -0.08 -1.82
CA LEU A 278 -9.38 -1.34 -1.64
C LEU A 278 -8.27 -1.43 -2.67
N ILE A 279 -7.05 -1.67 -2.22
CA ILE A 279 -5.88 -1.90 -3.07
C ILE A 279 -5.38 -3.32 -2.79
N ASN A 280 -5.33 -4.16 -3.83
CA ASN A 280 -4.88 -5.55 -3.74
C ASN A 280 -3.47 -5.72 -4.33
N GLY A 281 -2.59 -6.44 -3.63
CA GLY A 281 -1.23 -6.75 -4.08
C GLY A 281 -0.30 -5.54 -4.06
N LEU A 282 -0.08 -4.95 -2.88
CA LEU A 282 0.91 -3.88 -2.71
C LEU A 282 2.31 -4.46 -2.54
N ARG A 283 3.30 -3.79 -3.16
CA ARG A 283 4.73 -4.05 -2.92
C ARG A 283 5.29 -2.99 -1.97
N TRP A 284 6.10 -3.39 -0.99
CA TRP A 284 6.75 -2.40 -0.13
C TRP A 284 7.84 -1.65 -0.89
N PRO A 285 8.00 -0.34 -0.65
CA PRO A 285 9.16 0.39 -1.14
C PRO A 285 10.47 -0.23 -0.61
N GLY A 286 11.32 -0.75 -1.51
CA GLY A 286 12.66 -1.25 -1.17
C GLY A 286 12.75 -2.66 -0.57
N SER A 287 11.71 -3.48 -0.65
CA SER A 287 11.74 -4.88 -0.17
C SER A 287 11.96 -5.87 -1.31
N GLU A 288 12.84 -6.87 -1.10
CA GLU A 288 12.89 -8.08 -1.93
C GLU A 288 11.81 -9.12 -1.55
N HIS A 289 11.28 -9.08 -0.32
CA HIS A 289 10.25 -10.02 0.16
C HIS A 289 9.33 -9.41 1.22
N ALA A 290 8.13 -9.00 0.78
CA ALA A 290 6.84 -9.29 1.40
C ALA A 290 5.78 -8.66 0.48
N ASP A 291 4.84 -9.45 -0.02
CA ASP A 291 3.69 -8.92 -0.75
C ASP A 291 2.62 -8.61 0.32
N LEU A 292 2.19 -7.36 0.43
CA LEU A 292 1.04 -7.02 1.26
C LEU A 292 -0.23 -7.34 0.46
N ASP A 293 -1.01 -8.29 0.93
CA ASP A 293 -2.19 -8.76 0.23
C ASP A 293 -3.19 -7.63 -0.05
N HIS A 294 -3.54 -6.85 0.97
CA HIS A 294 -4.50 -5.76 0.82
C HIS A 294 -4.18 -4.53 1.67
N ALA A 295 -4.56 -3.37 1.16
CA ALA A 295 -4.77 -2.16 1.96
C ALA A 295 -6.14 -1.56 1.68
N VAL A 296 -6.78 -1.01 2.71
CA VAL A 296 -8.01 -0.23 2.59
C VAL A 296 -7.75 1.16 3.12
N ILE A 297 -7.98 2.19 2.30
CA ILE A 297 -7.80 3.60 2.68
C ILE A 297 -9.15 4.32 2.67
N ALA A 298 -9.43 5.08 3.74
CA ALA A 298 -10.57 5.99 3.83
C ALA A 298 -10.20 7.18 4.73
N GLY A 299 -10.40 8.42 4.25
CA GLY A 299 -9.93 9.61 4.96
C GLY A 299 -8.42 9.52 5.24
N ASN A 300 -8.02 9.83 6.48
CA ASN A 300 -6.62 9.69 6.92
C ASN A 300 -6.27 8.32 7.51
N ARG A 301 -7.06 7.26 7.28
CA ARG A 301 -6.81 5.94 7.84
C ARG A 301 -6.49 4.91 6.77
N ILE A 302 -5.49 4.08 7.06
CA ILE A 302 -5.05 2.99 6.19
C ILE A 302 -5.05 1.69 7.00
N ALA A 303 -5.89 0.73 6.62
CA ALA A 303 -5.89 -0.61 7.17
C ALA A 303 -5.07 -1.53 6.27
N LEU A 304 -4.01 -2.15 6.81
CA LEU A 304 -3.22 -3.15 6.11
C LEU A 304 -3.69 -4.55 6.52
N ILE A 305 -3.91 -5.43 5.54
CA ILE A 305 -4.49 -6.74 5.78
C ILE A 305 -3.62 -7.80 5.10
N ASP A 306 -3.17 -8.78 5.89
CA ASP A 306 -2.52 -10.01 5.43
C ASP A 306 -3.51 -11.17 5.57
N SER A 307 -3.67 -11.97 4.52
CA SER A 307 -4.67 -13.04 4.43
C SER A 307 -4.01 -14.40 4.57
N LYS A 308 -4.62 -15.28 5.38
CA LYS A 308 -4.17 -16.67 5.52
C LYS A 308 -5.36 -17.61 5.41
N LEU A 309 -5.27 -18.60 4.53
CA LEU A 309 -6.22 -19.71 4.46
C LEU A 309 -5.61 -20.92 5.16
N TRP A 310 -5.95 -21.11 6.43
CA TRP A 310 -5.36 -22.14 7.28
C TRP A 310 -6.44 -22.99 7.94
N ALA A 311 -6.11 -24.25 8.25
CA ALA A 311 -7.07 -25.18 8.80
C ALA A 311 -7.57 -24.77 10.19
N ASP A 312 -8.82 -25.15 10.50
CA ASP A 312 -9.49 -24.74 11.74
C ASP A 312 -8.76 -25.21 13.01
N GLY A 313 -8.98 -24.48 14.09
CA GLY A 313 -8.42 -24.78 15.41
C GLY A 313 -8.54 -23.59 16.33
N THR A 314 -7.88 -23.66 17.47
CA THR A 314 -7.75 -22.56 18.41
C THR A 314 -6.41 -21.89 18.19
N TYR A 315 -6.45 -20.61 17.80
CA TYR A 315 -5.30 -19.78 17.53
C TYR A 315 -5.14 -18.74 18.63
N TRP A 316 -3.89 -18.41 18.95
CA TRP A 316 -3.58 -17.22 19.75
C TRP A 316 -2.24 -16.63 19.32
N TRP A 317 -2.10 -15.34 19.58
CA TRP A 317 -0.99 -14.52 19.09
C TRP A 317 -0.66 -13.45 20.12
N ASP A 318 0.63 -13.29 20.44
CA ASP A 318 1.13 -12.38 21.47
C ASP A 318 1.97 -11.23 20.91
N ASN A 319 1.88 -11.00 19.59
CA ASN A 319 2.71 -10.07 18.81
C ASN A 319 4.14 -10.55 18.50
N LYS A 320 4.57 -11.69 19.04
CA LYS A 320 5.89 -12.30 18.81
C LYS A 320 5.77 -13.67 18.16
N GLN A 321 4.90 -14.51 18.71
CA GLN A 321 4.75 -15.91 18.41
C GLN A 321 3.28 -16.23 18.11
N LEU A 322 3.08 -17.12 17.12
CA LEU A 322 1.77 -17.65 16.77
C LEU A 322 1.65 -19.08 17.25
N PHE A 323 0.48 -19.44 17.78
CA PHE A 323 0.15 -20.81 18.15
C PHE A 323 -1.15 -21.28 17.52
N ARG A 324 -1.25 -22.59 17.30
CA ARG A 324 -2.48 -23.30 16.94
C ARG A 324 -2.57 -24.60 17.72
N ASN A 325 -3.64 -24.79 18.50
CA ASN A 325 -3.86 -25.98 19.33
C ASN A 325 -2.63 -26.31 20.22
N GLY A 326 -2.01 -25.27 20.80
CA GLY A 326 -0.81 -25.40 21.63
C GLY A 326 0.51 -25.63 20.86
N ARG A 327 0.48 -25.78 19.53
CA ARG A 327 1.69 -25.91 18.70
C ARG A 327 2.12 -24.56 18.14
N GLU A 328 3.42 -24.29 18.23
CA GLU A 328 4.04 -23.10 17.68
C GLU A 328 4.00 -23.10 16.13
N LEU A 329 3.68 -21.96 15.55
CA LEU A 329 3.70 -21.68 14.12
C LEU A 329 4.63 -20.51 13.80
N LYS A 330 5.02 -20.38 12.54
CA LYS A 330 5.82 -19.24 12.06
C LYS A 330 5.04 -17.93 12.25
N ALA A 331 5.69 -16.95 12.88
CA ALA A 331 5.15 -15.61 13.11
C ALA A 331 4.95 -14.82 11.81
N PHE A 332 4.09 -13.79 11.88
CA PHE A 332 3.76 -12.91 10.76
C PHE A 332 4.84 -11.84 10.50
N GLY A 333 4.98 -11.42 9.25
CA GLY A 333 5.87 -10.31 8.85
C GLY A 333 5.21 -8.93 8.87
N LEU A 334 3.88 -8.85 9.04
CA LEU A 334 3.10 -7.64 8.79
C LEU A 334 3.50 -6.46 9.70
N GLY A 335 3.91 -6.71 10.95
CA GLY A 335 4.21 -5.64 11.92
C GLY A 335 5.34 -4.71 11.49
N ALA A 336 6.34 -5.21 10.76
CA ALA A 336 7.40 -4.37 10.19
C ALA A 336 6.88 -3.53 9.01
N GLY A 337 5.98 -4.09 8.21
CA GLY A 337 5.35 -3.39 7.10
C GLY A 337 4.44 -2.24 7.56
N VAL A 338 3.68 -2.45 8.64
CA VAL A 338 2.86 -1.38 9.25
C VAL A 338 3.74 -0.20 9.65
N GLU A 339 4.88 -0.43 10.31
CA GLU A 339 5.81 0.64 10.67
C GLU A 339 6.40 1.36 9.44
N ALA A 340 6.73 0.61 8.39
CA ALA A 340 7.21 1.21 7.15
C ALA A 340 6.17 2.15 6.49
N ILE A 341 4.89 1.77 6.47
CA ILE A 341 3.83 2.62 5.92
C ILE A 341 3.51 3.79 6.84
N ARG A 342 3.53 3.62 8.17
CA ARG A 342 3.44 4.74 9.11
C ARG A 342 4.50 5.81 8.84
N ALA A 343 5.74 5.37 8.61
CA ALA A 343 6.84 6.27 8.30
C ALA A 343 6.68 6.96 6.93
N ALA A 344 6.14 6.26 5.93
CA ALA A 344 5.95 6.78 4.58
C ALA A 344 4.74 7.73 4.43
N TYR A 345 3.73 7.60 5.28
CA TYR A 345 2.47 8.37 5.23
C TYR A 345 2.27 9.20 6.50
N PRO A 346 3.10 10.24 6.74
CA PRO A 346 2.94 11.10 7.91
C PRO A 346 1.58 11.80 7.87
N GLY A 347 0.86 11.75 8.98
CA GLY A 347 -0.51 12.28 9.11
C GLY A 347 -1.62 11.25 8.83
N TYR A 348 -1.26 10.02 8.45
CA TYR A 348 -2.20 8.89 8.39
C TYR A 348 -2.08 8.02 9.64
N VAL A 349 -3.23 7.53 10.12
CA VAL A 349 -3.25 6.47 11.13
C VAL A 349 -3.30 5.14 10.39
N VAL A 350 -2.29 4.31 10.62
CA VAL A 350 -2.11 3.02 9.95
C VAL A 350 -2.16 1.91 10.99
N ASP A 351 -2.92 0.86 10.75
CA ASP A 351 -2.99 -0.30 11.64
C ASP A 351 -3.07 -1.61 10.82
N GLY A 352 -2.75 -2.74 11.44
CA GLY A 352 -2.52 -4.02 10.76
C GLY A 352 -3.40 -5.16 11.27
N TRP A 353 -3.97 -5.92 10.34
CA TRP A 353 -4.76 -7.13 10.60
C TRP A 353 -4.20 -8.33 9.85
N VAL A 354 -4.18 -9.48 10.52
CA VAL A 354 -4.03 -10.77 9.88
C VAL A 354 -5.37 -11.49 9.99
N VAL A 355 -5.99 -11.79 8.84
CA VAL A 355 -7.24 -12.54 8.78
C VAL A 355 -6.97 -14.02 8.54
N LEU A 356 -7.55 -14.87 9.39
CA LEU A 356 -7.52 -16.32 9.22
C LEU A 356 -8.84 -16.80 8.62
N HIS A 357 -8.80 -17.24 7.36
CA HIS A 357 -9.94 -17.89 6.71
C HIS A 357 -9.96 -19.38 7.03
N SER A 358 -11.12 -19.88 7.42
CA SER A 358 -11.41 -21.32 7.53
C SER A 358 -11.51 -21.96 6.14
N PRO A 359 -10.98 -23.17 5.89
CA PRO A 359 -11.17 -23.88 4.62
C PRO A 359 -12.65 -24.09 4.29
N SER A 360 -13.49 -24.27 5.33
CA SER A 360 -14.95 -24.42 5.22
C SER A 360 -15.66 -23.17 4.69
N GLY A 361 -15.02 -22.01 4.73
CA GLY A 361 -15.63 -20.72 4.40
C GLY A 361 -16.43 -20.09 5.54
N SER A 362 -16.42 -20.68 6.73
CA SER A 362 -17.01 -20.06 7.92
C SER A 362 -16.38 -18.70 8.22
N LEU A 363 -17.23 -17.72 8.56
CA LEU A 363 -16.80 -16.36 8.90
C LEU A 363 -16.44 -16.19 10.38
N THR A 364 -16.77 -17.16 11.22
CA THR A 364 -16.53 -17.14 12.68
C THR A 364 -15.47 -18.14 13.12
N LEU A 365 -14.95 -18.94 12.19
CA LEU A 365 -13.83 -19.85 12.41
C LEU A 365 -12.58 -19.32 11.69
N PRO A 366 -11.37 -19.66 12.17
CA PRO A 366 -11.07 -20.49 13.35
C PRO A 366 -11.36 -19.77 14.69
N SER A 367 -11.27 -20.49 15.82
CA SER A 367 -11.37 -19.86 17.15
C SER A 367 -10.10 -19.07 17.44
N ILE A 368 -10.24 -17.82 17.91
CA ILE A 368 -9.12 -16.95 18.23
C ILE A 368 -9.20 -16.54 19.70
N GLU A 369 -8.24 -17.00 20.50
CA GLU A 369 -8.06 -16.58 21.88
C GLU A 369 -7.27 -15.27 21.92
N ARG A 370 -7.85 -14.27 22.58
CA ARG A 370 -7.23 -12.95 22.73
C ARG A 370 -6.24 -13.01 23.89
N ALA A 371 -4.96 -13.14 23.59
CA ALA A 371 -3.88 -12.92 24.55
C ALA A 371 -3.54 -11.43 24.65
N GLY A 372 -2.93 -11.01 25.76
CA GLY A 372 -2.34 -9.67 25.86
C GLY A 372 -1.24 -9.51 24.81
N MET A 373 -1.29 -8.44 24.02
CA MET A 373 -0.24 -8.15 23.03
C MET A 373 0.97 -7.56 23.73
N PHE A 374 2.16 -8.16 23.55
CA PHE A 374 3.40 -7.56 24.04
C PHE A 374 3.95 -6.58 22.99
N PRO A 375 4.19 -5.31 23.35
CA PRO A 375 4.81 -4.37 22.43
C PRO A 375 6.25 -4.81 22.13
N LEU A 376 6.63 -4.81 20.85
CA LEU A 376 7.98 -5.15 20.39
C LEU A 376 8.62 -3.91 19.74
N PRO A 377 9.90 -3.59 20.04
CA PRO A 377 10.59 -2.48 19.39
C PRO A 377 10.63 -2.64 17.87
N GLY A 378 10.27 -1.58 17.13
CA GLY A 378 10.31 -1.56 15.66
C GLY A 378 9.26 -2.43 14.96
N ARG A 379 8.26 -2.96 15.68
CA ARG A 379 7.13 -3.70 15.11
C ARG A 379 5.82 -3.20 15.68
N ALA A 380 4.91 -2.79 14.80
CA ALA A 380 3.56 -2.46 15.19
C ALA A 380 2.84 -3.69 15.74
N PRO A 381 1.97 -3.55 16.76
CA PRO A 381 1.04 -4.60 17.10
C PRO A 381 0.14 -4.94 15.91
N VAL A 382 -0.05 -6.22 15.64
CA VAL A 382 -0.93 -6.72 14.57
C VAL A 382 -2.04 -7.56 15.18
N ARG A 383 -3.27 -7.34 14.71
CA ARG A 383 -4.46 -8.01 15.23
C ARG A 383 -4.76 -9.27 14.44
N LEU A 384 -4.82 -10.40 15.13
CA LEU A 384 -5.29 -11.67 14.54
C LEU A 384 -6.82 -11.74 14.65
N VAL A 385 -7.50 -11.94 13.52
CA VAL A 385 -8.97 -11.86 13.45
C VAL A 385 -9.59 -12.95 12.58
N THR A 386 -10.83 -13.31 12.90
CA THR A 386 -11.71 -14.08 12.01
C THR A 386 -12.23 -13.19 10.89
N PRO A 387 -12.81 -13.77 9.81
CA PRO A 387 -13.35 -12.97 8.71
C PRO A 387 -14.48 -12.02 9.15
N LEU A 388 -15.33 -12.43 10.09
CA LEU A 388 -16.39 -11.57 10.64
C LEU A 388 -15.82 -10.43 11.50
N GLU A 389 -14.83 -10.72 12.34
CA GLU A 389 -14.15 -9.69 13.14
C GLU A 389 -13.40 -8.70 12.26
N LEU A 390 -12.76 -9.15 11.17
CA LEU A 390 -12.10 -8.27 10.21
C LEU A 390 -13.05 -7.18 9.70
N VAL A 391 -14.26 -7.54 9.26
CA VAL A 391 -15.24 -6.55 8.79
C VAL A 391 -15.54 -5.53 9.87
N LYS A 392 -15.86 -6.02 11.08
CA LYS A 392 -16.27 -5.17 12.20
C LYS A 392 -15.14 -4.21 12.59
N GLU A 393 -13.93 -4.74 12.76
CA GLU A 393 -12.78 -3.98 13.21
C GLU A 393 -12.28 -3.00 12.15
N VAL A 394 -12.16 -3.42 10.87
CA VAL A 394 -11.71 -2.55 9.78
C VAL A 394 -12.74 -1.45 9.52
N HIS A 395 -14.03 -1.77 9.50
CA HIS A 395 -15.08 -0.75 9.37
C HIS A 395 -15.01 0.26 10.52
N ALA A 396 -14.98 -0.20 11.77
CA ALA A 396 -14.91 0.67 12.94
C ALA A 396 -13.64 1.54 12.92
N PHE A 397 -12.50 0.97 12.54
CA PHE A 397 -11.25 1.69 12.40
C PHE A 397 -11.37 2.81 11.36
N LEU A 398 -11.84 2.51 10.15
CA LEU A 398 -11.90 3.49 9.06
C LEU A 398 -12.88 4.64 9.35
N VAL A 399 -14.04 4.36 9.95
CA VAL A 399 -15.06 5.39 10.27
C VAL A 399 -14.58 6.37 11.34
N GLN A 400 -13.69 5.96 12.24
CA GLN A 400 -13.08 6.85 13.25
C GLN A 400 -12.02 7.79 12.67
N GLY A 401 -11.79 7.78 11.35
CA GLY A 401 -10.83 8.66 10.66
C GLY A 401 -11.31 10.09 10.53
N ASP A 402 -10.37 10.98 10.26
CA ASP A 402 -10.68 12.33 9.80
C ASP A 402 -11.14 12.25 8.35
N ALA A 403 -12.26 12.91 8.04
CA ALA A 403 -12.88 12.94 6.72
C ALA A 403 -13.06 11.55 6.07
N PRO A 404 -13.71 10.57 6.75
CA PRO A 404 -13.79 9.19 6.27
C PRO A 404 -14.60 9.08 4.97
N HIS A 405 -15.46 10.07 4.69
CA HIS A 405 -16.29 10.21 3.47
C HIS A 405 -15.55 10.83 2.28
N THR A 406 -14.24 11.10 2.39
CA THR A 406 -13.43 11.73 1.33
C THR A 406 -12.36 10.78 0.80
N VAL A 407 -12.18 10.77 -0.52
CA VAL A 407 -11.08 10.04 -1.17
C VAL A 407 -9.83 10.92 -1.15
N GLN A 408 -8.80 10.50 -0.43
CA GLN A 408 -7.51 11.20 -0.40
C GLN A 408 -6.67 10.86 -1.64
N VAL A 409 -6.96 11.54 -2.76
CA VAL A 409 -6.34 11.29 -4.07
C VAL A 409 -4.80 11.22 -4.03
N PRO A 410 -4.08 12.13 -3.34
CA PRO A 410 -2.61 12.07 -3.31
C PRO A 410 -2.05 10.81 -2.64
N ALA A 411 -2.68 10.38 -1.54
CA ALA A 411 -2.26 9.18 -0.82
C ALA A 411 -2.66 7.90 -1.57
N LEU A 412 -3.86 7.87 -2.14
CA LEU A 412 -4.29 6.78 -3.02
C LEU A 412 -3.32 6.63 -4.21
N ALA A 413 -2.99 7.72 -4.91
CA ALA A 413 -2.06 7.68 -6.02
C ALA A 413 -0.66 7.21 -5.59
N ALA A 414 -0.21 7.55 -4.39
CA ALA A 414 1.06 7.06 -3.85
C ALA A 414 1.03 5.56 -3.56
N LEU A 415 -0.05 5.05 -2.96
CA LEU A 415 -0.24 3.61 -2.71
C LEU A 415 -0.33 2.82 -4.02
N LEU A 416 -1.02 3.36 -5.03
CA LEU A 416 -1.13 2.71 -6.34
C LEU A 416 0.21 2.67 -7.09
N ARG A 417 1.06 3.70 -6.94
CA ARG A 417 2.42 3.67 -7.49
C ARG A 417 3.29 2.59 -6.85
N SER A 418 3.06 2.24 -5.59
CA SER A 418 3.76 1.12 -4.93
C SER A 418 3.26 -0.27 -5.37
N MET A 419 2.31 -0.37 -6.30
CA MET A 419 1.90 -1.65 -6.89
C MET A 419 2.77 -2.07 -8.09
N VAL A 420 3.54 -1.14 -8.67
CA VAL A 420 4.25 -1.33 -9.96
C VAL A 420 5.66 -1.83 -9.74
#